data_AF-A0A8T6Y955-F1
#
_entry.id   AF-A0A8T6Y955-F1
#
_cell.length_a   1.000
_cell.length_b   1.000
_cell.length_c   1.000
_cell.angle_alpha   90.00
_cell.angle_beta   90.00
_cell.angle_gamma   90.00
#
_symmetry.space_group_name_H-M   'P 1'
#
loop_
_entity.id
_entity.type
_entity.pdbx_description
1 polymer ?
#
loop_
_entity_poly.entity_id
_entity_poly.type
_entity_poly.pdbx_seq_one_letter_code
_entity_poly.pdbx_strand_id
1 'polypeptide(L)' 'MASKLGIYSLVASTVTSILIVVLFYVLAIQKVGSSSQYSYTDVYGGMVYVFILSMIVSASIWPGVIEKRLMKM' A
#
# COMPACT_ATOMS: atom_id res chain seq x y z
N MET A 1 18.17 -11.87 -15.44
CA MET A 1 16.79 -11.36 -15.65
C MET A 1 15.95 -11.36 -14.37
N ALA A 2 16.09 -12.34 -13.47
CA ALA A 2 15.32 -12.43 -12.21
C ALA A 2 15.53 -11.27 -11.21
N SER A 3 16.75 -10.74 -11.04
CA SER A 3 16.98 -9.67 -10.05
C SER A 3 16.35 -8.33 -10.43
N LYS A 4 16.32 -7.99 -11.73
CA LYS A 4 15.67 -6.77 -12.19
C LYS A 4 14.15 -6.82 -11.92
N LEU A 5 13.51 -7.96 -12.21
CA LEU A 5 12.08 -8.19 -11.94
C LEU A 5 11.74 -8.07 -10.44
N GLY A 6 12.59 -8.61 -9.56
CA GLY A 6 12.43 -8.46 -8.11
C GLY A 6 12.48 -7.01 -7.65
N ILE A 7 13.44 -6.21 -8.15
CA ILE A 7 13.56 -4.79 -7.81
C ILE A 7 12.35 -4.00 -8.33
N TYR A 8 11.89 -4.24 -9.56
CA TYR A 8 10.69 -3.59 -10.10
C TYR A 8 9.44 -3.93 -9.30
N SER A 9 9.25 -5.19 -8.92
CA SER A 9 8.11 -5.61 -8.10
C SER A 9 8.15 -4.97 -6.71
N LEU A 10 9.35 -4.82 -6.13
CA LEU A 10 9.53 -4.21 -4.82
C LEU A 10 9.21 -2.72 -4.86
N VAL A 11 9.77 -1.98 -5.83
CA VAL A 11 9.48 -0.55 -6.03
C VAL A 11 8.00 -0.33 -6.33
N ALA A 12 7.41 -1.13 -7.21
CA ALA A 12 6.01 -1.03 -7.56
C ALA A 12 5.10 -1.28 -6.34
N SER A 13 5.45 -2.27 -5.50
CA SER A 13 4.74 -2.55 -4.25
C SER A 13 4.89 -1.42 -3.23
N THR A 14 6.07 -0.84 -3.10
CA THR A 14 6.30 0.31 -2.21
C THR A 14 5.48 1.51 -2.64
N VAL A 15 5.45 1.83 -3.93
CA VAL A 15 4.67 2.96 -4.47
C VAL A 15 3.17 2.76 -4.27
N THR A 16 2.63 1.56 -4.56
CA THR A 16 1.20 1.28 -4.33
C THR A 16 0.84 1.33 -2.86
N SER A 17 1.72 0.83 -1.99
CA SER A 17 1.51 0.85 -0.55
C SER A 17 1.49 2.28 -0.01
N ILE A 18 2.42 3.14 -0.43
CA ILE A 18 2.44 4.56 -0.05
C ILE A 18 1.18 5.27 -0.52
N LEU A 19 0.73 5.04 -1.75
CA LEU A 19 -0.51 5.64 -2.27
C LEU A 19 -1.73 5.25 -1.42
N ILE A 20 -1.85 3.98 -1.04
CA ILE A 20 -2.95 3.48 -0.21
C ILE A 20 -2.90 4.11 1.19
N VAL A 21 -1.72 4.22 1.79
CA VAL A 21 -1.54 4.86 3.11
C VAL A 21 -1.91 6.35 3.08
N VAL A 22 -1.52 7.07 2.03
CA VAL A 22 -1.88 8.48 1.86
C VAL A 22 -3.40 8.65 1.73
N LEU A 23 -4.04 7.80 0.92
CA LEU A 23 -5.50 7.77 0.79
C LEU A 23 -6.19 7.51 2.13
N PHE A 24 -5.72 6.50 2.87
CA PHE A 24 -6.22 6.19 4.20
C PHE A 24 -6.07 7.37 5.15
N TYR A 25 -4.90 8.00 5.19
CA TYR A 25 -4.61 9.13 6.08
C TYR A 25 -5.54 10.34 5.83
N VAL A 26 -5.72 10.71 4.55
CA VAL A 26 -6.60 11.83 4.17
C VAL A 26 -8.04 11.57 4.62
N LEU A 27 -8.53 10.34 4.49
CA LEU A 27 -9.87 9.95 4.95
C LEU A 27 -9.95 9.90 6.49
N ALA A 28 -8.92 9.38 7.14
CA ALA A 28 -8.87 9.20 8.60
C ALA A 28 -8.84 10.54 9.35
N ILE A 29 -8.06 11.52 8.89
CA ILE A 29 -7.99 12.85 9.52
C ILE A 29 -9.34 13.58 9.48
N GLN A 30 -10.08 13.47 8.38
CA GLN A 30 -11.41 14.06 8.26
C GLN A 30 -12.36 13.52 9.33
N LYS A 31 -12.19 12.26 9.74
CA LYS A 31 -13.03 11.61 10.74
C LYS A 31 -12.56 11.86 12.16
N VAL A 32 -11.24 11.87 12.40
CA VAL A 32 -10.65 12.05 13.74
C VAL A 32 -10.97 13.43 14.30
N GLY A 33 -10.88 14.49 13.48
CA GLY A 33 -11.12 15.87 13.95
C GLY A 33 -12.57 16.13 14.37
N SER A 34 -13.51 15.31 13.89
CA SER A 34 -14.95 15.46 14.15
C SER A 34 -15.45 14.54 15.28
N SER A 35 -14.60 13.70 15.87
CA SER A 35 -15.01 12.66 16.83
C SER A 35 -14.17 12.69 18.10
N SER A 36 -14.81 12.56 19.26
CA SER A 36 -14.10 12.32 20.53
C SER A 36 -13.68 10.85 20.74
N GLN A 37 -14.14 9.95 19.87
CA GLN A 37 -13.93 8.51 19.99
C GLN A 37 -12.61 8.03 19.40
N TYR A 38 -12.05 8.77 18.44
CA TYR A 38 -10.80 8.41 17.78
C TYR A 38 -9.74 9.48 18.06
N SER A 39 -8.52 9.03 18.36
CA SER A 39 -7.35 9.88 18.55
C SER A 39 -6.42 9.80 17.34
N TYR A 40 -5.58 10.82 17.16
CA TYR A 40 -4.51 10.80 16.17
C TYR A 40 -3.57 9.59 16.33
N THR A 41 -3.39 9.10 17.56
CA THR A 41 -2.64 7.84 17.81
C THR A 41 -3.26 6.64 17.11
N ASP A 42 -4.59 6.55 17.05
CA ASP A 42 -5.29 5.45 16.38
C ASP A 42 -5.12 5.54 14.86
N VAL A 43 -5.10 6.76 14.33
CA VAL A 43 -4.84 7.02 12.91
C VAL A 43 -3.42 6.58 12.55
N TYR A 44 -2.42 6.95 13.33
CA TYR A 44 -1.04 6.54 13.07
C TYR A 44 -0.85 5.02 13.20
N GLY A 45 -1.49 4.38 14.19
CA GLY A 45 -1.50 2.92 14.30
C GLY A 45 -2.16 2.25 13.07
N GLY A 46 -3.29 2.78 12.62
CA GLY A 46 -3.98 2.36 11.41
C GLY A 46 -3.15 2.52 10.15
N MET A 47 -2.37 3.61 10.03
CA MET A 47 -1.47 3.83 8.89
C MET A 47 -0.40 2.73 8.79
N VAL A 48 0.21 2.34 9.90
CA VAL A 48 1.20 1.26 9.93
C VAL A 48 0.56 -0.07 9.53
N TYR A 49 -0.63 -0.36 10.05
CA TYR A 49 -1.38 -1.57 9.70
C TYR A 49 -1.73 -1.62 8.20
N VAL A 50 -2.28 -0.53 7.66
CA VAL A 50 -2.60 -0.40 6.23
C VAL A 50 -1.36 -0.52 5.37
N PHE A 51 -0.24 0.08 5.78
CA PHE A 51 1.04 -0.04 5.08
C PHE A 51 1.47 -1.50 4.97
N ILE A 52 1.51 -2.24 6.08
CA ILE A 52 1.93 -3.65 6.11
C ILE A 52 0.99 -4.51 5.24
N LEU A 53 -0.33 -4.35 5.38
CA LEU A 53 -1.29 -5.08 4.56
C LEU A 53 -1.11 -4.78 3.07
N SER A 54 -1.01 -3.51 2.70
CA SER A 54 -0.85 -3.10 1.32
C SER A 54 0.46 -3.60 0.71
N MET A 55 1.53 -3.70 1.50
CA MET A 55 2.81 -4.25 1.07
C MET A 55 2.72 -5.76 0.81
N ILE A 56 2.09 -6.53 1.71
CA ILE A 56 1.89 -7.98 1.54
C ILE A 56 1.02 -8.26 0.31
N VAL A 57 -0.10 -7.54 0.19
CA VAL A 57 -1.04 -7.70 -0.94
C VAL A 57 -0.37 -7.30 -2.25
N SER A 58 0.35 -6.18 -2.29
CA SER A 58 1.07 -5.73 -3.48
C SER A 58 2.15 -6.73 -3.89
N ALA A 59 2.96 -7.23 -2.95
CA ALA A 59 3.98 -8.24 -3.22
C ALA A 59 3.38 -9.54 -3.78
N SER A 60 2.15 -9.89 -3.40
CA SER A 60 1.42 -11.04 -3.95
C SER A 60 0.84 -10.78 -5.35
N ILE A 61 0.36 -9.56 -5.64
CA ILE A 61 -0.33 -9.23 -6.89
C ILE A 61 0.63 -8.85 -8.02
N TRP A 62 1.69 -8.07 -7.73
CA TRP A 62 2.59 -7.54 -8.75
C TRP A 62 3.27 -8.61 -9.64
N PRO A 63 3.75 -9.76 -9.13
CA PRO A 63 4.31 -10.81 -9.97
C PRO A 63 3.32 -11.32 -11.03
N GLY A 64 2.07 -11.60 -10.63
CA GLY A 64 1.03 -12.06 -11.54
C GLY A 64 0.57 -11.02 -12.56
N VAL A 65 0.62 -9.73 -12.20
CA VAL A 65 0.33 -8.63 -13.15
C VAL A 65 1.46 -8.45 -14.16
N ILE A 66 2.72 -8.56 -13.73
CA ILE A 66 3.89 -8.45 -14.60
C ILE A 66 3.96 -9.63 -15.58
N GLU A 67 3.74 -10.87 -15.10
CA GLU A 67 3.67 -12.07 -15.96
C GLU A 67 2.57 -11.95 -17.02
N LYS A 68 1.36 -11.54 -16.62
CA LYS A 68 0.24 -11.35 -17.57
C LYS A 68 0.49 -10.25 -18.60
N ARG A 69 1.20 -9.19 -18.25
CA ARG A 69 1.58 -8.14 -19.21
C ARG A 69 2.66 -8.60 -20.18
N LEU A 70 3.64 -9.35 -19.70
CA LEU A 70 4.74 -9.86 -20.53
C LEU A 70 4.27 -10.98 -21.49
N MET A 71 3.33 -11.82 -21.10
CA MET A 71 2.74 -12.85 -21.99
C MET A 71 1.76 -12.30 -23.03
N LYS A 72 1.36 -11.03 -22.90
CA LYS A 72 0.41 -10.38 -23.82
C LYS A 72 1.11 -9.46 -24.84
N MET A 73 2.44 -9.31 -24.75
CA MET A 73 3.28 -8.76 -25.82
C MET A 73 3.84 -9.91 -26.65
#